data_AF-A0A0A7V7U4-F1
#
_entry.id   AF-A0A0A7V7U4-F1
#
_cell.length_a   1.000
_cell.length_b   1.000
_cell.length_c   1.000
_cell.angle_alpha   90.00
_cell.angle_beta   90.00
_cell.angle_gamma   90.00
#
_symmetry.space_group_name_H-M   'P 1'
#
loop_
_entity.id
_entity.type
_entity.pdbx_description
1 polymer ?
#
loop_
_entity_poly.entity_id
_entity_poly.type
_entity_poly.pdbx_seq_one_letter_code
_entity_poly.pdbx_strand_id
1 'polypeptide(L)' 'MITDNPKFVKLLIIVIFAIVVPVSIVGINMFEKNVTNPRIWEGWTCSEMEKFALEDRDDNLNDFQASKFHEDLSECLSK' A
#
# COMPACT_ATOMS: atom_id res chain seq x y z
N MET A 1 0.17 -32.37 25.89
CA MET A 1 -1.12 -33.08 25.75
C MET A 1 -2.24 -32.04 25.65
N ILE A 2 -2.27 -31.26 24.57
CA ILE A 2 -3.33 -30.28 24.26
C ILE A 2 -4.00 -30.66 22.92
N THR A 3 -3.29 -31.43 22.10
CA THR A 3 -3.67 -31.89 20.76
C THR A 3 -4.61 -33.10 20.73
N ASP A 4 -4.84 -33.77 21.85
CA ASP A 4 -5.70 -34.98 21.91
C ASP A 4 -7.19 -34.69 21.97
N ASN A 5 -7.60 -33.43 22.20
CA ASN A 5 -9.00 -33.04 22.20
C ASN A 5 -9.41 -32.56 20.80
N PRO A 6 -10.21 -33.32 20.03
CA PRO A 6 -10.56 -32.97 18.65
C PRO A 6 -11.34 -31.65 18.56
N LYS A 7 -12.04 -31.25 19.63
CA LYS A 7 -12.72 -29.93 19.69
C LYS A 7 -11.71 -28.79 19.79
N PHE A 8 -10.62 -28.99 20.52
CA PHE A 8 -9.57 -27.99 20.68
C PHE A 8 -8.78 -27.80 19.38
N VAL A 9 -8.41 -28.89 18.71
CA VAL A 9 -7.72 -28.84 17.40
C VAL A 9 -8.57 -28.11 16.36
N LYS A 10 -9.88 -28.39 16.31
CA LYS A 10 -10.80 -27.71 15.39
C LYS A 10 -10.89 -26.21 15.66
N LEU A 11 -10.93 -25.80 16.93
CA LEU A 11 -10.93 -24.39 17.31
C LEU A 11 -9.61 -23.69 16.90
N LEU A 12 -8.48 -24.35 17.11
CA LEU A 12 -7.16 -23.85 16.75
C LEU A 12 -7.04 -23.56 15.25
N ILE A 13 -7.53 -24.47 14.41
CA ILE A 13 -7.55 -24.29 12.96
C ILE A 13 -8.39 -23.07 12.57
N ILE A 14 -9.58 -22.91 13.15
CA ILE A 14 -10.47 -21.76 12.87
C ILE A 14 -9.78 -20.45 13.25
N VAL A 15 -9.12 -20.40 14.41
CA VAL A 15 -8.39 -19.20 14.86
C VAL A 15 -7.23 -18.86 13.92
N ILE A 16 -6.48 -19.86 13.46
CA ILE A 16 -5.40 -19.66 12.50
C ILE A 16 -5.95 -19.07 11.20
N PHE A 17 -7.02 -19.64 10.64
CA PHE A 17 -7.64 -19.10 9.41
C PHE A 17 -8.18 -17.68 9.61
N ALA A 18 -8.79 -17.40 10.76
CA ALA A 18 -9.30 -16.09 11.10
C ALA A 18 -8.20 -15.01 11.23
N ILE A 19 -6.95 -15.40 11.48
CA ILE A 19 -5.81 -14.48 11.55
C ILE A 19 -5.09 -14.40 10.20
N VAL A 20 -4.81 -15.55 9.58
CA VAL A 20 -4.03 -15.63 8.33
C VAL A 20 -4.75 -14.88 7.21
N VAL A 21 -6.06 -15.06 7.03
CA VAL A 21 -6.78 -14.44 5.91
C VAL A 21 -6.76 -12.90 5.99
N PRO A 22 -7.11 -12.25 7.11
CA PRO A 22 -7.00 -10.80 7.22
C PRO A 22 -5.56 -10.29 7.07
N VAL A 23 -4.59 -10.97 7.67
CA VAL A 23 -3.17 -10.57 7.59
C VAL A 23 -2.66 -10.65 6.15
N SER A 24 -3.04 -11.68 5.40
CA SER A 24 -2.69 -11.80 3.99
C SER A 24 -3.27 -10.67 3.14
N ILE A 25 -4.54 -10.27 3.37
CA ILE A 25 -5.17 -9.15 2.65
C ILE A 25 -4.44 -7.84 2.94
N VAL A 26 -4.15 -7.57 4.23
CA VAL A 26 -3.39 -6.37 4.64
C VAL A 26 -1.99 -6.39 4.04
N GLY A 27 -1.32 -7.55 4.06
CA GLY A 27 0.02 -7.73 3.51
C GLY A 27 0.08 -7.46 2.00
N ILE A 28 -0.90 -7.96 1.23
CA ILE A 28 -0.98 -7.72 -0.22
C ILE A 28 -1.17 -6.22 -0.50
N ASN A 29 -2.08 -5.56 0.20
CA ASN A 29 -2.35 -4.13 0.01
C ASN A 29 -1.13 -3.26 0.39
N MET A 30 -0.41 -3.62 1.47
CA MET A 30 0.85 -2.95 1.81
C MET A 30 1.94 -3.21 0.77
N PHE A 31 2.04 -4.43 0.26
CA PHE A 31 3.05 -4.78 -0.75
C PHE A 31 2.82 -4.04 -2.07
N GLU A 32 1.57 -3.97 -2.50
CA GLU A 32 1.18 -3.21 -3.69
C GLU A 32 1.53 -1.73 -3.55
N LYS A 33 1.22 -1.12 -2.40
CA LYS A 33 1.50 0.30 -2.12
C LYS A 33 2.99 0.63 -1.90
N ASN A 34 3.77 -0.28 -1.32
CA ASN A 34 5.13 0.04 -0.87
C ASN A 34 6.22 -0.58 -1.74
N VAL A 35 5.95 -1.70 -2.42
CA VAL A 35 6.97 -2.45 -3.18
C VAL A 35 6.68 -2.39 -4.67
N THR A 36 5.44 -2.67 -5.07
CA THR A 36 5.09 -2.70 -6.50
C THR A 36 4.85 -1.32 -7.06
N ASN A 37 4.25 -0.42 -6.25
CA ASN A 37 3.97 0.94 -6.64
C ASN A 37 4.35 1.96 -5.55
N PRO A 38 5.64 2.09 -5.22
CA PRO A 38 6.11 2.99 -4.18
C PRO A 38 5.78 4.44 -4.54
N ARG A 39 5.20 5.16 -3.60
CA ARG A 39 4.89 6.58 -3.76
C ARG A 39 6.10 7.41 -3.33
N ILE A 40 7.01 7.69 -4.26
CA ILE A 40 8.31 8.33 -3.94
C ILE A 40 8.15 9.77 -3.40
N TRP A 41 7.01 10.41 -3.68
CA TRP A 41 6.65 11.75 -3.22
C TRP A 41 5.82 11.77 -1.93
N GLU A 42 5.66 10.62 -1.25
CA GLU A 42 4.96 10.57 0.03
C GLU A 42 5.73 11.39 1.09
N GLY A 43 5.10 12.46 1.56
CA GLY A 43 5.70 13.39 2.54
C GLY A 43 6.46 14.57 1.92
N TRP A 44 6.47 14.71 0.60
CA TRP A 44 7.00 15.92 -0.06
C TRP A 44 6.07 17.11 0.14
N THR A 45 6.64 18.31 0.10
CA THR A 45 5.89 19.55 0.06
C THR A 45 5.30 19.78 -1.35
N CYS A 46 4.22 20.55 -1.43
CA CYS A 46 3.60 20.93 -2.72
C CYS A 46 4.63 21.52 -3.71
N SER A 47 5.54 22.37 -3.23
CA SER A 47 6.59 22.97 -4.06
C SER A 47 7.60 21.96 -4.60
N GLU A 48 7.93 20.92 -3.83
CA GLU A 48 8.81 19.84 -4.30
C GLU A 48 8.13 19.00 -5.39
N MET A 49 6.83 18.73 -5.23
CA MET A 49 6.04 18.03 -6.25
C MET A 49 5.90 18.88 -7.53
N GLU A 50 5.61 20.17 -7.40
CA GLU A 50 5.53 21.09 -8.54
C GLU A 50 6.86 21.16 -9.29
N LYS A 51 7.98 21.31 -8.56
CA LYS A 51 9.31 21.31 -9.17
C LYS A 51 9.62 19.99 -9.89
N PHE A 52 9.20 18.86 -9.32
CA PHE A 52 9.39 17.56 -9.94
C PHE A 52 8.63 17.42 -11.27
N ALA A 53 7.40 17.93 -11.34
CA ALA A 53 6.63 18.00 -12.58
C ALA A 53 7.22 19.00 -13.60
N LEU A 54 7.69 20.16 -13.14
CA LEU A 54 8.33 21.17 -14.01
C LEU A 54 9.68 20.73 -14.58
N GLU A 55 10.35 19.76 -13.95
CA GLU A 55 11.59 19.16 -14.45
C GLU A 55 11.34 17.94 -15.37
N ASP A 56 10.10 17.69 -15.79
CA ASP A 56 9.67 16.51 -16.58
C ASP A 56 10.16 15.18 -15.98
N ARG A 57 10.33 15.11 -14.65
CA ARG A 57 10.81 13.90 -13.99
C ARG A 57 9.70 12.89 -13.75
N ASP A 58 8.45 13.32 -13.82
CA ASP A 58 7.27 12.48 -13.74
C ASP A 58 7.10 11.55 -14.94
N ASP A 59 7.75 11.84 -16.07
CA ASP A 59 7.85 10.91 -17.22
C ASP A 59 8.58 9.60 -16.87
N ASN A 60 9.39 9.58 -15.80
CA ASN A 60 10.05 8.37 -15.33
C ASN A 60 9.17 7.53 -14.39
N LEU A 61 7.98 8.02 -14.04
CA LEU A 61 7.00 7.27 -13.26
C LEU A 61 6.27 6.29 -14.17
N ASN A 62 5.90 5.13 -13.63
CA ASN A 62 4.99 4.24 -14.35
C ASN A 62 3.58 4.84 -14.43
N ASP A 63 2.71 4.32 -15.31
CA ASP A 63 1.35 4.85 -15.53
C ASP A 63 0.54 5.04 -14.24
N PHE A 64 0.63 4.08 -13.30
CA PHE A 64 -0.10 4.16 -12.04
C PHE A 64 0.49 5.24 -11.13
N GLN A 65 1.82 5.30 -11.02
CA GLN A 65 2.53 6.32 -10.25
C GLN A 65 2.24 7.72 -10.81
N ALA A 66 2.33 7.90 -12.12
CA ALA A 66 2.04 9.17 -12.78
C ALA A 66 0.59 9.62 -12.52
N SER A 67 -0.38 8.72 -12.69
CA SER A 67 -1.79 9.02 -12.39
C SER A 67 -1.99 9.47 -10.94
N LYS A 68 -1.36 8.80 -9.97
CA LYS A 68 -1.52 9.15 -8.55
C LYS A 68 -0.75 10.42 -8.20
N PHE A 69 0.42 10.63 -8.79
CA PHE A 69 1.22 11.84 -8.62
C PHE A 69 0.47 13.07 -9.12
N HIS A 70 -0.14 12.99 -10.31
CA HIS A 70 -0.93 14.09 -10.89
C HIS A 70 -2.18 14.39 -10.07
N GLU A 71 -2.85 13.37 -9.54
CA GLU A 71 -3.98 13.55 -8.61
C GLU A 71 -3.53 14.30 -7.34
N ASP A 72 -2.48 13.81 -6.67
CA ASP A 72 -1.95 14.41 -5.44
C ASP A 72 -1.43 15.86 -5.71
N LEU A 73 -0.80 16.11 -6.86
CA LEU A 73 -0.33 17.44 -7.29
C LEU A 73 -1.50 18.39 -7.57
N SER A 74 -2.55 17.91 -8.24
CA SER A 74 -3.75 18.71 -8.53
C SER A 74 -4.46 19.16 -7.26
N GLU A 75 -4.55 18.29 -6.25
CA GLU A 75 -5.10 18.64 -4.93
C GLU A 75 -4.24 19.70 -4.23
N CYS A 76 -2.92 19.56 -4.34
CA CYS A 76 -1.97 20.52 -3.80
C CYS A 76 -2.05 21.92 -4.46
N LEU A 77 -2.27 21.98 -5.78
CA LEU A 77 -2.39 23.24 -6.55
C LEU A 77 -3.79 23.85 -6.50
N SER A 78 -4.82 23.08 -6.12
CA SER A 78 -6.19 23.57 -5.97
C SER A 78 -6.44 24.33 -4.65
N LYS A 79 -5.45 24.40 -3.77
CA LYS A 79 -5.48 25.19 -2.52
C LYS A 79 -4.89 26.58 -2.70
#